data_AF-A0A7C7LJG7-F1
#
_entry.id   AF-A0A7C7LJG7-F1
#
_cell.length_a   1.000
_cell.length_b   1.000
_cell.length_c   1.000
_cell.angle_alpha   90.00
_cell.angle_beta   90.00
_cell.angle_gamma   90.00
#
_symmetry.space_group_name_H-M   'P 1'
#
loop_
_entity.id
_entity.type
_entity.pdbx_description
1 polymer ?
#
loop_
_entity_poly.entity_id
_entity_poly.type
_entity_poly.pdbx_seq_one_letter_code
_entity_poly.pdbx_strand_id
1 'polypeptide(L)'
;MNKNVSFRKTYRDLIRISLISLLWFELKRGVSSADKLPVFLGQGLICGEVSQTSAILQSRLTPTVTLDSIGNLLGASGIGRFELATNPNFTNSFYTEWMHSTADHDYIIKTKVTDLQSGTRYYCRLQYGKSETAMRAASMCTFRTHAGIDSAEEVSFVVLTGMNHYYFHYGKYDPMAAYKSDDKYLGYPALATIRKIRPDFLSVLANIYFYVPSVKAYNRSIGQEKHLPSSHGRQEVLTEMGMRKKYHEQLVQPRFIELFAYVSTYLGER
;
A
#
# COMPACT_ATOMS: atom_id res chain seq x y z
N MET A 1 -41.47 -61.42 33.29
CA MET A 1 -40.36 -61.51 32.31
C MET A 1 -40.43 -60.32 31.36
N ASN A 2 -39.31 -59.63 31.20
CA ASN A 2 -39.13 -58.32 30.55
C ASN A 2 -39.53 -58.30 29.06
N LYS A 3 -40.39 -57.35 28.66
CA LYS A 3 -40.45 -56.78 27.30
C LYS A 3 -40.44 -55.26 27.44
N ASN A 4 -39.26 -54.63 27.43
CA ASN A 4 -39.14 -53.17 27.26
C ASN A 4 -37.69 -52.71 26.97
N VAL A 5 -37.06 -53.32 25.95
CA VAL A 5 -35.81 -52.80 25.39
C VAL A 5 -35.89 -52.94 23.88
N SER A 6 -36.29 -51.89 23.14
CA SER A 6 -35.86 -51.71 21.73
C SER A 6 -36.32 -50.42 21.02
N PHE A 7 -36.94 -49.42 21.66
CA PHE A 7 -37.46 -48.25 20.91
C PHE A 7 -36.91 -46.88 21.31
N ARG A 8 -36.16 -46.76 22.42
CA ARG A 8 -35.61 -45.46 22.87
C ARG A 8 -34.17 -45.18 22.44
N LYS A 9 -33.45 -46.16 21.88
CA LYS A 9 -32.05 -45.97 21.44
C LYS A 9 -31.95 -45.38 20.03
N THR A 10 -32.88 -45.74 19.13
CA THR A 10 -32.84 -45.32 17.72
C THR A 10 -33.21 -43.85 17.47
N TYR A 11 -34.06 -43.24 18.30
CA TYR A 11 -34.44 -41.83 18.13
C TYR A 11 -33.36 -40.84 18.60
N ARG A 12 -32.58 -41.17 19.64
CA ARG A 12 -31.49 -40.30 20.13
C ARG A 12 -30.31 -40.22 19.16
N ASP A 13 -30.05 -41.30 18.43
CA ASP A 13 -28.93 -41.36 17.49
C ASP A 13 -29.29 -40.71 16.15
N LEU A 14 -30.54 -40.82 15.68
CA LEU A 14 -31.01 -40.09 14.48
C LEU A 14 -31.07 -38.57 14.68
N ILE A 15 -31.48 -38.10 15.86
CA ILE A 15 -31.50 -36.66 16.19
C ILE A 15 -30.07 -36.10 16.35
N ARG A 16 -29.13 -36.90 16.87
CA ARG A 16 -27.71 -36.50 16.96
C ARG A 16 -27.03 -36.43 15.59
N ILE A 17 -27.32 -37.36 14.69
CA ILE A 17 -26.75 -37.34 13.33
C ILE A 17 -27.33 -36.16 12.52
N SER A 18 -28.61 -35.81 12.71
CA SER A 18 -29.24 -34.66 12.04
C SER A 18 -28.76 -33.30 12.57
N LEU A 19 -28.48 -33.17 13.87
CA LEU A 19 -27.90 -31.95 14.45
C LEU A 19 -26.42 -31.76 14.07
N ILE A 20 -25.66 -32.85 13.93
CA ILE A 20 -24.26 -32.78 13.49
C ILE A 20 -24.18 -32.43 12.00
N SER A 21 -25.07 -32.95 11.15
CA SER A 21 -25.10 -32.58 9.73
C SER A 21 -25.57 -31.14 9.50
N LEU A 22 -26.51 -30.62 10.31
CA LEU A 22 -26.87 -29.19 10.30
C LEU A 22 -25.75 -28.28 10.81
N LEU A 23 -24.99 -28.68 11.83
CA LEU A 23 -23.80 -27.93 12.27
C LEU A 23 -22.68 -27.92 11.21
N TRP A 24 -22.51 -29.02 10.46
CA TRP A 24 -21.55 -29.08 9.35
C TRP A 24 -22.01 -28.31 8.11
N PHE A 25 -23.32 -28.17 7.89
CA PHE A 25 -23.86 -27.37 6.78
C PHE A 25 -23.83 -25.86 7.07
N GLU A 26 -24.03 -25.45 8.33
CA GLU A 26 -23.89 -24.05 8.77
C GLU A 26 -22.42 -23.61 8.84
N LEU A 27 -21.48 -24.49 9.21
CA LEU A 27 -20.03 -24.17 9.16
C LEU A 27 -19.49 -23.98 7.73
N LYS A 28 -20.18 -24.48 6.69
CA LYS A 28 -19.81 -24.25 5.28
C LYS A 28 -20.47 -23.02 4.65
N ARG A 29 -21.38 -22.33 5.36
CA ARG A 29 -22.06 -21.11 4.85
C ARG A 29 -21.70 -19.82 5.57
N GLY A 30 -20.76 -19.88 6.51
CA GLY A 30 -20.13 -18.68 7.07
C GLY A 30 -19.00 -18.18 6.17
N VAL A 31 -19.31 -17.45 5.09
CA VAL A 31 -18.40 -16.38 4.66
C VAL A 31 -18.31 -15.46 5.88
N SER A 32 -17.17 -15.46 6.57
CA SER A 32 -16.96 -14.67 7.79
C SER A 32 -17.40 -13.23 7.51
N SER A 33 -18.03 -12.53 8.45
CA SER A 33 -18.35 -11.11 8.22
C SER A 33 -17.09 -10.28 7.91
N ALA A 34 -15.90 -10.79 8.29
CA ALA A 34 -14.59 -10.26 7.91
C ALA A 34 -14.27 -10.37 6.41
N ASP A 35 -14.83 -11.36 5.70
CA ASP A 35 -14.73 -11.52 4.25
C ASP A 35 -15.64 -10.55 3.48
N LYS A 36 -16.58 -9.88 4.17
CA LYS A 36 -17.44 -8.84 3.60
C LYS A 36 -16.81 -7.44 3.66
N LEU A 37 -15.71 -7.26 4.40
CA LEU A 37 -15.10 -5.94 4.53
C LEU A 37 -14.32 -5.58 3.25
N PRO A 38 -14.53 -4.36 2.70
CA PRO A 38 -13.84 -3.92 1.51
C PRO A 38 -12.33 -3.85 1.73
N VAL A 39 -11.56 -4.18 0.70
CA VAL A 39 -10.10 -3.97 0.64
C VAL A 39 -9.83 -2.69 -0.12
N PHE A 40 -8.81 -1.94 0.28
CA PHE A 40 -8.40 -0.64 -0.25
C PHE A 40 -6.91 -0.63 -0.61
N LEU A 41 -6.47 0.46 -1.25
CA LEU A 41 -5.07 0.75 -1.57
C LEU A 41 -4.65 2.01 -0.82
N GLY A 42 -4.47 1.90 0.49
CA GLY A 42 -4.21 3.08 1.34
C GLY A 42 -2.92 3.84 0.99
N GLN A 43 -1.98 3.22 0.27
CA GLN A 43 -0.75 3.87 -0.22
C GLN A 43 -0.73 4.03 -1.75
N GLY A 44 -1.85 3.79 -2.42
CA GLY A 44 -1.96 3.90 -3.87
C GLY A 44 -1.15 2.85 -4.64
N LEU A 45 -0.90 3.16 -5.92
CA LEU A 45 -0.10 2.35 -6.83
C LEU A 45 1.22 3.07 -7.11
N ILE A 46 2.29 2.29 -7.29
CA ILE A 46 3.61 2.79 -7.69
C ILE A 46 4.02 2.04 -8.95
N CYS A 47 4.41 2.80 -9.97
CA CYS A 47 5.17 2.29 -11.10
C CYS A 47 6.61 2.75 -10.94
N GLY A 48 7.55 1.83 -10.84
CA GLY A 48 8.94 2.16 -10.58
C GLY A 48 9.91 1.26 -11.31
N GLU A 49 11.20 1.55 -11.17
CA GLU A 49 12.28 0.77 -11.81
C GLU A 49 12.00 0.48 -13.29
N VAL A 50 11.53 1.52 -13.99
CA VAL A 50 11.17 1.41 -15.40
C VAL A 50 12.45 1.23 -16.24
N SER A 51 12.39 0.41 -17.26
CA SER A 51 13.46 0.25 -18.24
C SER A 51 12.90 0.43 -19.64
N GLN A 52 13.70 0.10 -20.65
CA GLN A 52 13.26 0.06 -22.04
C GLN A 52 12.16 -0.96 -22.28
N THR A 53 12.14 -2.04 -21.49
CA THR A 53 11.29 -3.21 -21.75
C THR A 53 10.58 -3.73 -20.52
N SER A 54 10.68 -3.04 -19.38
CA SER A 54 10.07 -3.51 -18.15
C SER A 54 9.66 -2.37 -17.22
N ALA A 55 8.82 -2.71 -16.24
CA ALA A 55 8.50 -1.86 -15.11
C ALA A 55 8.17 -2.73 -13.89
N ILE A 56 8.46 -2.23 -12.69
CA ILE A 56 7.95 -2.79 -11.45
C ILE A 56 6.65 -2.08 -11.11
N LEU A 57 5.59 -2.87 -10.95
CA LEU A 57 4.30 -2.41 -10.48
C LEU A 57 4.09 -2.89 -9.05
N GLN A 58 3.62 -1.97 -8.19
CA GLN A 58 3.44 -2.27 -6.78
C GLN A 58 2.20 -1.58 -6.22
N SER A 59 1.53 -2.27 -5.32
CA SER A 59 0.51 -1.70 -4.43
C SER A 59 0.45 -2.50 -3.14
N ARG A 60 -0.14 -1.94 -2.08
CA ARG A 60 -0.40 -2.66 -0.83
C ARG A 60 -1.90 -2.74 -0.55
N LEU A 61 -2.39 -3.92 -0.21
CA LEU A 61 -3.79 -4.10 0.16
C LEU A 61 -3.98 -3.77 1.64
N THR A 62 -4.98 -2.94 1.94
CA THR A 62 -5.24 -2.41 3.28
C THR A 62 -6.74 -2.48 3.60
N PRO A 63 -7.15 -2.58 4.88
CA PRO A 63 -8.55 -2.56 5.26
C PRO A 63 -9.13 -1.12 5.31
N THR A 64 -8.26 -0.11 5.28
CA THR A 64 -8.61 1.32 5.35
C THR A 64 -7.68 2.14 4.45
N VAL A 65 -8.00 3.42 4.24
CA VAL A 65 -7.15 4.39 3.53
C VAL A 65 -6.45 5.37 4.48
N THR A 66 -6.64 5.22 5.79
CA THR A 66 -6.08 6.08 6.82
C THR A 66 -5.32 5.26 7.85
N LEU A 67 -4.34 5.89 8.48
CA LEU A 67 -3.63 5.32 9.63
C LEU A 67 -4.58 5.07 10.79
N ASP A 68 -4.26 4.08 11.61
CA ASP A 68 -4.89 3.85 12.91
C ASP A 68 -4.40 4.85 13.97
N SER A 69 -4.95 4.73 15.18
CA SER A 69 -4.62 5.61 16.32
C SER A 69 -3.14 5.58 16.75
N ILE A 70 -2.37 4.57 16.31
CA ILE A 70 -0.94 4.42 16.64
C ILE A 70 -0.04 4.65 15.41
N GLY A 71 -0.57 5.32 14.38
CA GLY A 71 0.17 5.70 13.17
C GLY A 71 0.54 4.52 12.27
N ASN A 72 -0.22 3.43 12.31
CA ASN A 72 0.00 2.26 11.47
C ASN A 72 -1.07 2.15 10.38
N LEU A 73 -0.70 1.65 9.21
CA LEU A 73 -1.65 1.22 8.20
C LEU A 73 -1.64 -0.31 8.17
N LEU A 74 -2.69 -0.94 8.70
CA LEU A 74 -2.81 -2.39 8.66
C LEU A 74 -2.84 -2.89 7.22
N GLY A 75 -2.25 -4.05 6.98
CA GLY A 75 -2.38 -4.75 5.70
C GLY A 75 -3.59 -5.67 5.70
N ALA A 76 -4.05 -6.05 4.51
CA ALA A 76 -5.20 -6.91 4.33
C ALA A 76 -4.92 -8.05 3.35
N SER A 77 -5.30 -9.26 3.74
CA SER A 77 -5.32 -10.40 2.83
C SER A 77 -6.31 -10.15 1.68
N GLY A 78 -5.94 -10.65 0.52
CA GLY A 78 -6.72 -10.55 -0.71
C GLY A 78 -5.92 -11.04 -1.90
N ILE A 79 -6.40 -10.73 -3.09
CA ILE A 79 -5.75 -11.08 -4.35
C ILE A 79 -5.72 -9.84 -5.24
N GLY A 80 -4.81 -9.82 -6.20
CA GLY A 80 -4.90 -8.91 -7.32
C GLY A 80 -3.99 -9.27 -8.48
N ARG A 81 -4.23 -8.60 -9.61
CA ARG A 81 -3.40 -8.64 -10.82
C ARG A 81 -3.38 -7.26 -11.46
N PHE A 82 -2.31 -6.92 -12.15
CA PHE A 82 -2.26 -5.69 -12.92
C PHE A 82 -2.84 -5.92 -14.31
N GLU A 83 -3.59 -4.93 -14.78
CA GLU A 83 -4.05 -4.80 -16.15
C GLU A 83 -3.28 -3.64 -16.79
N LEU A 84 -2.75 -3.85 -17.98
CA LEU A 84 -1.96 -2.87 -18.71
C LEU A 84 -2.48 -2.70 -20.14
N ALA A 85 -2.42 -1.48 -20.65
CA ALA A 85 -2.70 -1.17 -22.04
C ALA A 85 -1.88 0.04 -22.51
N THR A 86 -1.76 0.22 -23.82
CA THR A 86 -1.14 1.42 -24.43
C THR A 86 -2.15 2.55 -24.68
N ASN A 87 -3.40 2.37 -24.22
CA ASN A 87 -4.47 3.35 -24.30
C ASN A 87 -5.23 3.44 -22.97
N PRO A 88 -5.77 4.62 -22.62
CA PRO A 88 -6.43 4.84 -21.33
C PRO A 88 -7.78 4.11 -21.18
N ASN A 89 -8.35 3.61 -22.28
CA ASN A 89 -9.61 2.88 -22.28
C ASN A 89 -9.43 1.37 -22.07
N PHE A 90 -8.18 0.90 -21.93
CA PHE A 90 -7.83 -0.51 -21.75
C PHE A 90 -8.33 -1.44 -22.89
N THR A 91 -8.48 -0.92 -24.10
CA THR A 91 -8.75 -1.76 -25.28
C THR A 91 -7.50 -2.59 -25.61
N ASN A 92 -7.66 -3.88 -25.88
CA ASN A 92 -6.55 -4.82 -26.10
C ASN A 92 -5.53 -4.82 -24.93
N SER A 93 -6.03 -4.68 -23.70
CA SER A 93 -5.21 -4.80 -22.49
C SER A 93 -4.66 -6.22 -22.33
N PHE A 94 -3.55 -6.34 -21.63
CA PHE A 94 -3.04 -7.61 -21.11
C PHE A 94 -2.95 -7.59 -19.59
N TYR A 95 -2.82 -8.77 -19.01
CA TYR A 95 -2.87 -8.98 -17.56
C TYR A 95 -1.60 -9.66 -17.08
N THR A 96 -1.19 -9.32 -15.87
CA THR A 96 -0.25 -10.16 -15.13
C THR A 96 -0.98 -11.36 -14.52
N GLU A 97 -0.20 -12.32 -14.04
CA GLU A 97 -0.73 -13.40 -13.20
C GLU A 97 -1.40 -12.85 -11.93
N TRP A 98 -2.29 -13.67 -11.38
CA TRP A 98 -2.88 -13.43 -10.06
C TRP A 98 -1.85 -13.59 -8.96
N MET A 99 -1.87 -12.66 -8.00
CA MET A 99 -0.99 -12.64 -6.84
C MET A 99 -1.80 -12.57 -5.56
N HIS A 100 -1.36 -13.30 -4.54
CA HIS A 100 -1.94 -13.26 -3.21
C HIS A 100 -1.24 -12.19 -2.35
N SER A 101 -2.04 -11.36 -1.71
CA SER A 101 -1.58 -10.45 -0.66
C SER A 101 -1.50 -11.21 0.66
N THR A 102 -0.28 -11.48 1.14
CA THR A 102 -0.03 -12.26 2.37
C THR A 102 0.80 -11.47 3.38
N ALA A 103 0.71 -11.87 4.65
CA ALA A 103 1.43 -11.21 5.75
C ALA A 103 2.97 -11.24 5.57
N ASP A 104 3.50 -12.32 4.99
CA ASP A 104 4.94 -12.53 4.80
C ASP A 104 5.58 -11.47 3.89
N HIS A 105 4.79 -10.84 3.04
CA HIS A 105 5.20 -9.76 2.13
C HIS A 105 4.54 -8.43 2.48
N ASP A 106 4.13 -8.26 3.74
CA ASP A 106 3.41 -7.08 4.24
C ASP A 106 2.19 -6.69 3.37
N TYR A 107 1.49 -7.70 2.83
CA TYR A 107 0.30 -7.51 2.01
C TYR A 107 0.53 -6.70 0.72
N ILE A 108 1.78 -6.70 0.24
CA ILE A 108 2.19 -6.03 -0.99
C ILE A 108 1.94 -6.96 -2.18
N ILE A 109 1.27 -6.43 -3.20
CA ILE A 109 1.19 -7.01 -4.53
C ILE A 109 2.23 -6.32 -5.39
N LYS A 110 3.25 -7.06 -5.82
CA LYS A 110 4.40 -6.55 -6.57
C LYS A 110 4.78 -7.50 -7.68
N THR A 111 5.00 -6.97 -8.88
CA THR A 111 5.51 -7.76 -10.01
C THR A 111 6.34 -6.92 -10.94
N LYS A 112 7.28 -7.56 -11.64
CA LYS A 112 8.01 -6.98 -12.76
C LYS A 112 7.33 -7.42 -14.05
N VAL A 113 6.79 -6.47 -14.80
CA VAL A 113 6.26 -6.71 -16.14
C VAL A 113 7.41 -6.57 -17.13
N THR A 114 7.57 -7.54 -18.02
CA THR A 114 8.62 -7.57 -19.06
C THR A 114 8.03 -7.45 -20.45
N ASP A 115 8.90 -7.48 -21.47
CA ASP A 115 8.53 -7.51 -22.88
C ASP A 115 7.68 -6.31 -23.34
N LEU A 116 7.83 -5.19 -22.62
CA LEU A 116 7.21 -3.94 -22.98
C LEU A 116 7.95 -3.31 -24.17
N GLN A 117 7.21 -2.65 -25.03
CA GLN A 117 7.78 -1.79 -26.08
C GLN A 117 8.51 -0.60 -25.45
N SER A 118 9.66 -0.22 -26.02
CA SER A 118 10.44 0.95 -25.60
C SER A 118 9.75 2.26 -25.98
N GLY A 119 10.07 3.35 -25.27
CA GLY A 119 9.50 4.68 -25.51
C GLY A 119 7.97 4.73 -25.51
N THR A 120 7.30 3.79 -24.83
CA THR A 120 5.87 3.57 -24.95
C THR A 120 5.17 3.91 -23.64
N ARG A 121 4.09 4.70 -23.73
CA ARG A 121 3.24 4.99 -22.57
C ARG A 121 2.30 3.83 -22.30
N TYR A 122 2.38 3.31 -21.09
CA TYR A 122 1.45 2.33 -20.56
C TYR A 122 0.52 2.99 -19.55
N TYR A 123 -0.73 2.56 -19.60
CA TYR A 123 -1.75 2.80 -18.61
C TYR A 123 -1.96 1.51 -17.85
N CYS A 124 -1.96 1.58 -16.53
CA CYS A 124 -2.06 0.42 -15.67
C CYS A 124 -3.12 0.65 -14.60
N ARG A 125 -3.78 -0.42 -14.17
CA ARG A 125 -4.60 -0.43 -12.96
C ARG A 125 -4.48 -1.78 -12.29
N LEU A 126 -4.63 -1.81 -10.97
CA LEU A 126 -4.74 -3.06 -10.23
C LEU A 126 -6.20 -3.51 -10.24
N GLN A 127 -6.46 -4.73 -10.68
CA GLN A 127 -7.69 -5.44 -10.33
C GLN A 127 -7.42 -6.15 -8.99
N TYR A 128 -8.20 -5.88 -7.95
CA TYR A 128 -8.00 -6.48 -6.63
C TYR A 128 -9.29 -6.70 -5.87
N GLY A 129 -9.23 -7.59 -4.88
CA GLY A 129 -10.39 -8.02 -4.11
C GLY A 129 -10.04 -9.00 -3.00
N LYS A 130 -11.07 -9.52 -2.33
CA LYS A 130 -10.90 -10.62 -1.36
C LYS A 130 -10.68 -11.96 -2.06
N SER A 131 -11.25 -12.12 -3.26
CA SER A 131 -11.17 -13.31 -4.11
C SER A 131 -11.34 -12.89 -5.58
N GLU A 132 -11.13 -13.81 -6.51
CA GLU A 132 -11.34 -13.59 -7.96
C GLU A 132 -12.78 -13.20 -8.32
N THR A 133 -13.76 -13.56 -7.48
CA THR A 133 -15.19 -13.29 -7.71
C THR A 133 -15.69 -12.00 -7.03
N ALA A 134 -14.89 -11.39 -6.16
CA ALA A 134 -15.23 -10.20 -5.38
C ALA A 134 -14.18 -9.11 -5.60
N MET A 135 -14.13 -8.62 -6.84
CA MET A 135 -13.06 -7.79 -7.40
C MET A 135 -13.52 -6.38 -7.76
N ARG A 136 -12.59 -5.42 -7.68
CA ARG A 136 -12.74 -4.08 -8.24
C ARG A 136 -11.47 -3.63 -8.94
N ALA A 137 -11.63 -2.71 -9.88
CA ALA A 137 -10.51 -2.02 -10.51
C ALA A 137 -10.11 -0.79 -9.70
N ALA A 138 -8.81 -0.59 -9.53
CA ALA A 138 -8.25 0.64 -8.98
C ALA A 138 -8.37 1.80 -9.98
N SER A 139 -8.17 3.02 -9.48
CA SER A 139 -7.84 4.16 -10.33
C SER A 139 -6.59 3.85 -11.16
N MET A 140 -6.58 4.37 -12.39
CA MET A 140 -5.49 4.18 -13.34
C MET A 140 -4.23 4.95 -12.92
N CYS A 141 -3.07 4.33 -13.08
CA CYS A 141 -1.76 4.95 -13.10
C CYS A 141 -1.13 4.86 -14.50
N THR A 142 -0.03 5.58 -14.74
CA THR A 142 0.69 5.55 -16.02
C THR A 142 2.19 5.70 -15.83
N PHE A 143 2.95 5.11 -16.75
CA PHE A 143 4.38 5.31 -16.91
C PHE A 143 4.74 5.26 -18.39
N ARG A 144 5.95 5.71 -18.74
CA ARG A 144 6.52 5.56 -20.09
C ARG A 144 7.81 4.75 -19.96
N THR A 145 7.95 3.67 -20.73
CA THR A 145 9.21 2.92 -20.81
C THR A 145 10.30 3.81 -21.38
N HIS A 146 11.56 3.54 -21.00
CA HIS A 146 12.68 4.29 -21.52
C HIS A 146 12.77 4.16 -23.03
N ALA A 147 13.24 5.24 -23.68
CA ALA A 147 13.55 5.19 -25.10
C ALA A 147 14.66 4.16 -25.37
N GLY A 148 14.72 3.68 -26.62
CA GLY A 148 15.75 2.74 -27.07
C GLY A 148 17.17 3.28 -26.86
N ILE A 149 18.17 2.40 -26.84
CA ILE A 149 19.54 2.74 -26.45
C ILE A 149 20.19 3.77 -27.39
N ASP A 150 19.76 3.79 -28.65
CA ASP A 150 20.22 4.71 -29.68
C ASP A 150 19.36 5.98 -29.79
N SER A 151 18.43 6.19 -28.86
CA SER A 151 17.56 7.35 -28.86
C SER A 151 18.29 8.61 -28.38
N ALA A 152 18.09 9.71 -29.10
CA ALA A 152 18.50 11.06 -28.70
C ALA A 152 17.35 11.88 -28.10
N GLU A 153 16.26 11.23 -27.66
CA GLU A 153 15.15 11.91 -26.98
C GLU A 153 15.64 12.64 -25.72
N GLU A 154 15.16 13.88 -25.53
CA GLU A 154 15.38 14.63 -24.31
C GLU A 154 14.75 13.91 -23.11
N VAL A 155 15.44 13.93 -21.97
CA VAL A 155 14.99 13.30 -20.73
C VAL A 155 14.87 14.36 -19.65
N SER A 156 13.67 14.50 -19.10
CA SER A 156 13.39 15.33 -17.93
C SER A 156 13.24 14.47 -16.69
N PHE A 157 14.01 14.76 -15.64
CA PHE A 157 13.87 14.04 -14.37
C PHE A 157 14.03 14.96 -13.18
N VAL A 158 13.47 14.54 -12.05
CA VAL A 158 13.61 15.23 -10.76
C VAL A 158 14.33 14.32 -9.78
N VAL A 159 15.27 14.90 -9.02
CA VAL A 159 15.85 14.25 -7.85
C VAL A 159 15.24 14.86 -6.60
N LEU A 160 14.68 14.02 -5.74
CA LEU A 160 14.04 14.42 -4.51
C LEU A 160 14.75 13.79 -3.31
N THR A 161 15.08 14.61 -2.32
CA THR A 161 15.72 14.19 -1.08
C THR A 161 15.28 15.06 0.09
N GLY A 162 15.57 14.64 1.32
CA GLY A 162 15.35 15.49 2.49
C GLY A 162 13.92 15.45 3.04
N MET A 163 13.11 14.45 2.68
CA MET A 163 11.68 14.39 3.03
C MET A 163 11.43 13.87 4.45
N ASN A 164 11.96 14.57 5.44
CA ASN A 164 11.80 14.18 6.83
C ASN A 164 10.37 14.47 7.34
N HIS A 165 9.57 13.41 7.47
CA HIS A 165 8.19 13.46 7.95
C HIS A 165 8.07 14.18 9.29
N TYR A 166 8.91 13.81 10.26
CA TYR A 166 8.82 14.34 11.61
C TYR A 166 9.08 15.85 11.64
N TYR A 167 10.12 16.32 10.94
CA TYR A 167 10.45 17.74 10.89
C TYR A 167 9.40 18.56 10.15
N PHE A 168 8.85 18.03 9.06
CA PHE A 168 7.79 18.73 8.32
C PHE A 168 6.51 18.85 9.16
N HIS A 169 6.08 17.76 9.80
CA HIS A 169 4.80 17.72 10.50
C HIS A 169 4.79 18.35 11.89
N TYR A 170 5.91 18.21 12.60
CA TYR A 170 6.02 18.56 14.03
C TYR A 170 7.10 19.60 14.31
N GLY A 171 7.87 19.99 13.28
CA GLY A 171 8.99 20.91 13.42
C GLY A 171 10.18 20.24 14.08
N LYS A 172 11.39 20.67 13.75
CA LYS A 172 12.66 20.07 14.21
C LYS A 172 12.85 20.24 15.72
N TYR A 173 12.09 19.49 16.51
CA TYR A 173 12.00 19.61 17.96
C TYR A 173 11.49 20.98 18.43
N ASP A 174 10.80 21.70 17.54
CA ASP A 174 10.20 23.00 17.77
C ASP A 174 8.88 23.11 16.99
N PRO A 175 7.71 23.13 17.67
CA PRO A 175 6.42 23.23 17.00
C PRO A 175 6.30 24.45 16.08
N MET A 176 7.01 25.55 16.39
CA MET A 176 6.97 26.77 15.57
C MET A 176 7.68 26.63 14.24
N ALA A 177 8.55 25.62 14.10
CA ALA A 177 9.26 25.29 12.87
C ALA A 177 8.52 24.26 11.99
N ALA A 178 7.38 23.73 12.44
CA ALA A 178 6.54 22.85 11.64
C ALA A 178 5.95 23.59 10.44
N TYR A 179 5.60 22.87 9.37
CA TYR A 179 4.77 23.42 8.31
C TYR A 179 3.40 23.81 8.90
N LYS A 180 2.91 25.01 8.57
CA LYS A 180 1.75 25.64 9.25
C LYS A 180 0.49 25.71 8.41
N SER A 181 0.59 25.50 7.10
CA SER A 181 -0.56 25.60 6.22
C SER A 181 -1.54 24.44 6.42
N ASP A 182 -2.82 24.69 6.18
CA ASP A 182 -3.91 23.73 6.40
C ASP A 182 -3.80 22.48 5.52
N ASP A 183 -3.07 22.56 4.40
CA ASP A 183 -2.82 21.47 3.46
C ASP A 183 -1.70 20.51 3.91
N LYS A 184 -1.16 20.67 5.13
CA LYS A 184 -0.09 19.82 5.69
C LYS A 184 -0.39 18.33 5.58
N TYR A 185 -1.65 17.93 5.82
CA TYR A 185 -2.07 16.53 5.77
C TYR A 185 -2.01 15.92 4.35
N LEU A 186 -1.95 16.75 3.31
CA LEU A 186 -1.77 16.29 1.93
C LEU A 186 -0.34 15.81 1.67
N GLY A 187 0.63 16.17 2.52
CA GLY A 187 2.05 15.94 2.33
C GLY A 187 2.79 17.13 1.74
N TYR A 188 4.02 16.94 1.29
CA TYR A 188 4.91 18.04 0.92
C TYR A 188 4.43 18.79 -0.33
N PRO A 189 4.29 20.14 -0.30
CA PRO A 189 3.83 20.93 -1.45
C PRO A 189 4.68 20.75 -2.73
N ALA A 190 5.98 20.45 -2.56
CA ALA A 190 6.88 20.18 -3.67
C ALA A 190 6.41 18.99 -4.52
N LEU A 191 5.81 17.95 -3.94
CA LEU A 191 5.29 16.78 -4.68
C LEU A 191 4.20 17.19 -5.69
N ALA A 192 3.32 18.11 -5.29
CA ALA A 192 2.30 18.64 -6.20
C ALA A 192 2.90 19.46 -7.34
N THR A 193 4.02 20.16 -7.08
CA THR A 193 4.76 20.91 -8.11
C THR A 193 5.45 19.95 -9.09
N ILE A 194 6.11 18.91 -8.59
CA ILE A 194 6.75 17.87 -9.41
C ILE A 194 5.70 17.21 -10.32
N ARG A 195 4.52 16.87 -9.78
CA ARG A 195 3.43 16.31 -10.58
C ARG A 195 3.00 17.26 -11.70
N LYS A 196 2.94 18.57 -11.45
CA LYS A 196 2.53 19.58 -12.47
C LYS A 196 3.53 19.70 -13.61
N ILE A 197 4.83 19.65 -13.32
CA ILE A 197 5.88 19.73 -14.35
C ILE A 197 6.06 18.43 -15.14
N ARG A 198 5.50 17.31 -14.66
CA ARG A 198 5.42 16.01 -15.36
C ARG A 198 6.78 15.54 -15.90
N PRO A 199 7.78 15.30 -15.04
CA PRO A 199 9.05 14.73 -15.49
C PRO A 199 8.84 13.31 -16.04
N ASP A 200 9.78 12.82 -16.85
CA ASP A 200 9.77 11.45 -17.35
C ASP A 200 9.92 10.45 -16.20
N PHE A 201 10.75 10.78 -15.21
CA PHE A 201 10.85 10.02 -13.97
C PHE A 201 11.29 10.86 -12.77
N LEU A 202 11.09 10.27 -11.59
CA LEU A 202 11.50 10.78 -10.29
C LEU A 202 12.53 9.82 -9.68
N SER A 203 13.67 10.34 -9.24
CA SER A 203 14.58 9.63 -8.35
C SER A 203 14.39 10.14 -6.93
N VAL A 204 14.03 9.25 -6.00
CA VAL A 204 13.84 9.61 -4.58
C VAL A 204 14.96 9.00 -3.75
N LEU A 205 15.65 9.84 -3.01
CA LEU A 205 16.72 9.48 -2.08
C LEU A 205 16.34 9.94 -0.67
N ALA A 206 16.74 9.20 0.36
CA ALA A 206 16.48 9.57 1.76
C ALA A 206 15.01 9.97 2.02
N ASN A 207 14.06 9.16 1.54
CA ASN A 207 12.63 9.42 1.71
C ASN A 207 12.17 9.20 3.15
N ILE A 208 12.65 8.12 3.76
CA ILE A 208 12.22 7.66 5.08
C ILE A 208 13.37 7.79 6.07
N TYR A 209 13.08 8.33 7.25
CA TYR A 209 14.05 8.58 8.30
C TYR A 209 13.75 7.69 9.51
N PHE A 210 14.51 6.61 9.67
CA PHE A 210 14.34 5.68 10.80
C PHE A 210 14.93 6.21 12.12
N TYR A 211 15.94 7.08 12.02
CA TYR A 211 16.62 7.68 13.17
C TYR A 211 15.97 8.95 13.72
N VAL A 212 14.82 9.38 13.16
CA VAL A 212 14.09 10.58 13.59
C VAL A 212 12.66 10.23 14.00
N PRO A 213 12.19 10.68 15.18
CA PRO A 213 12.92 11.47 16.17
C PRO A 213 14.00 10.64 16.89
N SER A 214 15.17 11.21 17.22
CA SER A 214 16.13 10.56 18.12
C SER A 214 15.79 10.81 19.60
N VAL A 215 16.08 9.82 20.46
CA VAL A 215 15.86 9.92 21.92
C VAL A 215 16.52 11.18 22.51
N LYS A 216 17.78 11.43 22.16
CA LYS A 216 18.57 12.55 22.71
C LYS A 216 17.95 13.90 22.40
N ALA A 217 17.54 14.12 21.14
CA ALA A 217 16.97 15.39 20.73
C ALA A 217 15.54 15.56 21.27
N TYR A 218 14.77 14.48 21.34
CA TYR A 218 13.44 14.49 21.94
C TYR A 218 13.49 14.83 23.44
N ASN A 219 14.32 14.15 24.22
CA ASN A 219 14.43 14.42 25.67
C ASN A 219 14.87 15.86 25.96
N ARG A 220 15.76 16.41 25.13
CA ARG A 220 16.14 17.83 25.22
C ARG A 220 14.95 18.76 24.98
N SER A 221 14.09 18.46 24.00
CA SER A 221 12.91 19.29 23.72
C SER A 221 11.94 19.29 24.90
N ILE A 222 11.74 18.13 25.54
CA ILE A 222 10.90 18.01 26.74
C ILE A 222 11.48 18.84 27.91
N GLY A 223 12.79 18.83 28.11
CA GLY A 223 13.45 19.68 29.11
C GLY A 223 13.34 21.18 28.82
N GLN A 224 12.93 21.56 27.62
CA GLN A 224 12.61 22.93 27.21
C GLN A 224 11.09 23.17 27.15
N GLU A 225 10.29 22.30 27.78
CA GLU A 225 8.82 22.35 27.82
C GLU A 225 8.17 22.27 26.42
N LYS A 226 8.90 21.75 25.42
CA LYS A 226 8.39 21.51 24.06
C LYS A 226 7.86 20.09 23.95
N HIS A 227 6.54 19.94 24.05
CA HIS A 227 5.85 18.66 23.91
C HIS A 227 5.43 18.39 22.47
N LEU A 228 6.11 17.46 21.80
CA LEU A 228 5.79 17.08 20.42
C LEU A 228 5.21 15.67 20.33
N PRO A 229 4.19 15.47 19.46
CA PRO A 229 3.63 14.15 19.22
C PRO A 229 4.64 13.26 18.50
N SER A 230 4.49 11.95 18.69
CA SER A 230 5.19 10.92 17.94
C SER A 230 4.40 9.63 18.02
N SER A 231 4.00 9.12 16.87
CA SER A 231 3.43 7.77 16.67
C SER A 231 4.42 6.63 16.94
N HIS A 232 5.72 6.92 16.93
CA HIS A 232 6.80 5.94 17.03
C HIS A 232 7.51 5.92 18.39
N GLY A 233 6.80 6.22 19.48
CA GLY A 233 7.37 6.11 20.83
C GLY A 233 8.50 7.11 21.14
N ARG A 234 8.62 8.20 20.35
CA ARG A 234 9.52 9.35 20.60
C ARG A 234 11.02 9.02 20.47
N GLN A 235 11.34 7.98 19.72
CA GLN A 235 12.70 7.48 19.50
C GLN A 235 12.90 6.93 18.09
N GLU A 236 14.15 6.64 17.75
CA GLU A 236 14.51 5.94 16.52
C GLU A 236 13.81 4.58 16.45
N VAL A 237 13.44 4.17 15.24
CA VAL A 237 12.82 2.86 15.01
C VAL A 237 13.89 1.84 14.62
N LEU A 238 13.95 0.75 15.39
CA LEU A 238 14.93 -0.32 15.20
C LEU A 238 14.28 -1.67 14.84
N THR A 239 12.95 -1.76 14.93
CA THR A 239 12.20 -2.97 14.60
C THR A 239 11.64 -2.87 13.19
N GLU A 240 11.49 -4.01 12.53
CA GLU A 240 10.88 -4.12 11.20
C GLU A 240 9.49 -3.46 11.16
N MET A 241 8.64 -3.75 12.14
CA MET A 241 7.32 -3.13 12.27
C MET A 241 7.41 -1.60 12.44
N GLY A 242 8.39 -1.11 13.20
CA GLY A 242 8.64 0.33 13.34
C GLY A 242 9.07 0.98 12.02
N MET A 243 9.93 0.31 11.25
CA MET A 243 10.32 0.78 9.91
C MET A 243 9.13 0.78 8.94
N ARG A 244 8.31 -0.28 8.93
CA ARG A 244 7.07 -0.34 8.13
C ARG A 244 6.13 0.81 8.45
N LYS A 245 5.90 1.11 9.73
CA LYS A 245 5.08 2.26 10.13
C LYS A 245 5.60 3.59 9.57
N LYS A 246 6.92 3.81 9.52
CA LYS A 246 7.48 5.01 8.86
C LYS A 246 7.15 5.08 7.37
N TYR A 247 7.18 3.95 6.66
CA TYR A 247 6.68 3.87 5.28
C TYR A 247 5.17 4.14 5.20
N HIS A 248 4.38 3.61 6.12
CA HIS A 248 2.94 3.84 6.17
C HIS A 248 2.63 5.33 6.32
N GLU A 249 3.25 6.01 7.27
CA GLU A 249 3.05 7.45 7.48
C GLU A 249 3.43 8.29 6.27
N GLN A 250 4.57 8.00 5.65
CA GLN A 250 5.03 8.80 4.53
C GLN A 250 4.15 8.56 3.30
N LEU A 251 3.91 7.30 2.93
CA LEU A 251 3.34 6.96 1.62
C LEU A 251 1.80 6.97 1.59
N VAL A 252 1.12 7.04 2.75
CA VAL A 252 -0.35 7.22 2.81
C VAL A 252 -0.76 8.65 2.44
N GLN A 253 0.17 9.61 2.41
CA GLN A 253 -0.17 11.01 2.15
C GLN A 253 -0.68 11.22 0.71
N PRO A 254 -1.78 11.96 0.51
CA PRO A 254 -2.41 12.14 -0.80
C PRO A 254 -1.45 12.57 -1.92
N ARG A 255 -0.51 13.48 -1.66
CA ARG A 255 0.42 13.97 -2.69
C ARG A 255 1.43 12.90 -3.15
N PHE A 256 1.75 11.91 -2.31
CA PHE A 256 2.56 10.77 -2.75
C PHE A 256 1.75 9.85 -3.64
N ILE A 257 0.54 9.48 -3.20
CA ILE A 257 -0.39 8.63 -3.96
C ILE A 257 -0.63 9.23 -5.35
N GLU A 258 -0.90 10.53 -5.40
CA GLU A 258 -1.12 11.26 -6.64
C GLU A 258 0.14 11.35 -7.50
N LEU A 259 1.32 11.59 -6.93
CA LEU A 259 2.55 11.69 -7.70
C LEU A 259 2.93 10.34 -8.34
N PHE A 260 2.90 9.27 -7.55
CA PHE A 260 3.29 7.92 -8.00
C PHE A 260 2.33 7.31 -9.02
N ALA A 261 1.08 7.79 -9.05
CA ALA A 261 0.14 7.39 -10.10
C ALA A 261 0.55 7.91 -11.49
N TYR A 262 1.33 8.98 -11.59
CA TYR A 262 1.61 9.64 -12.88
C TYR A 262 3.10 9.79 -13.23
N VAL A 263 4.00 9.56 -12.28
CA VAL A 263 5.45 9.71 -12.46
C VAL A 263 6.15 8.42 -12.04
N SER A 264 6.88 7.81 -12.98
CA SER A 264 7.68 6.61 -12.68
C SER A 264 8.75 6.94 -11.66
N THR A 265 8.93 6.06 -10.67
CA THR A 265 9.76 6.36 -9.50
C THR A 265 10.88 5.34 -9.32
N TYR A 266 12.10 5.84 -9.15
CA TYR A 266 13.26 5.07 -8.70
C TYR A 266 13.45 5.37 -7.22
N LEU A 267 13.20 4.36 -6.39
CA LEU A 267 13.34 4.49 -4.94
C LEU A 267 14.74 4.01 -4.56
N GLY A 268 15.64 4.95 -4.29
CA GLY A 268 16.97 4.62 -3.78
C GLY A 268 16.88 4.22 -2.32
N GLU A 269 16.98 2.93 -2.04
CA GLU A 269 17.32 2.43 -0.70
C GLU A 269 18.85 2.49 -0.56
N ARG A 270 19.35 3.17 0.48
CA ARG A 270 20.74 3.06 0.91
C ARG A 270 20.85 1.99 1.97
#